data_AF-A0A7C7PWF3-F1
#
_entry.id   AF-A0A7C7PWF3-F1
#
_cell.length_a   1.000
_cell.length_b   1.000
_cell.length_c   1.000
_cell.angle_alpha   90.00
_cell.angle_beta   90.00
_cell.angle_gamma   90.00
#
_symmetry.space_group_name_H-M   'P 1'
#
loop_
_entity.id
_entity.type
_entity.pdbx_description
1 polymer ?
#
loop_
_entity_poly.entity_id
_entity_poly.type
_entity_poly.pdbx_seq_one_letter_code
_entity_poly.pdbx_strand_id
1 'polypeptide(L)'
;MKKLIIDKNFSGKRLDIVLSKLENLSRKQIQELIKEGKVLVNNTQKKSSYKLKEGDIITYCLALPETLSLEPKESNLDIIFEDEDILVINKPFGLVVHPAPGHVGDTLLNYVLFHFKKKGLTLEKFLNEFSSKKYFDKEELKKANVSSILRPGTVHRLDKNTAGILVVAKNRESHNILTKFFQDKKVKKHYIAFCYGIIPENFSKTFRYKNKEYKVIFKNGKGIINLPIGREDYNRLKFSYKSSDPKEAITIVKFIDIMTSFLTKEFIMLKWKLREEK
;
A
#
# COMPACT_ATOMS: atom_id res chain seq x y z
N MET A 1 25.19 12.56 15.26
CA MET A 1 25.95 12.12 14.08
C MET A 1 26.64 10.81 14.46
N LYS A 2 26.45 9.72 13.69
CA LYS A 2 27.02 8.40 13.98
C LYS A 2 28.33 8.21 13.23
N LYS A 3 29.26 7.45 13.82
CA LYS A 3 30.55 7.06 13.23
C LYS A 3 30.72 5.54 13.34
N LEU A 4 31.07 4.89 12.23
CA LEU A 4 31.29 3.44 12.16
C LEU A 4 32.63 3.16 11.51
N ILE A 5 33.45 2.32 12.14
CA ILE A 5 34.71 1.83 11.57
C ILE A 5 34.44 0.45 10.97
N ILE A 6 34.81 0.26 9.70
CA ILE A 6 34.59 -0.99 8.96
C ILE A 6 35.64 -2.02 9.34
N ASP A 7 35.18 -3.17 9.85
CA ASP A 7 36.01 -4.33 10.10
C ASP A 7 36.22 -5.19 8.84
N LYS A 8 37.04 -6.23 8.97
CA LYS A 8 37.32 -7.19 7.90
C LYS A 8 36.08 -7.92 7.38
N ASN A 9 35.05 -8.10 8.21
CA ASN A 9 33.81 -8.81 7.83
C ASN A 9 32.94 -8.00 6.87
N PHE A 10 33.08 -6.68 6.87
CA PHE A 10 32.35 -5.78 5.98
C PHE A 10 33.18 -5.33 4.76
N SER A 11 34.48 -5.61 4.75
CA SER A 11 35.37 -5.35 3.62
C SER A 11 34.85 -6.00 2.32
N GLY A 12 34.94 -5.28 1.21
CA GLY A 12 34.46 -5.69 -0.11
C GLY A 12 32.94 -5.60 -0.32
N LYS A 13 32.15 -5.39 0.74
CA LYS A 13 30.69 -5.23 0.64
C LYS A 13 30.31 -3.80 0.25
N ARG A 14 29.17 -3.66 -0.41
CA ARG A 14 28.66 -2.35 -0.83
C ARG A 14 28.15 -1.53 0.35
N LEU A 15 28.48 -0.24 0.35
CA LEU A 15 28.05 0.76 1.34
C LEU A 15 26.54 0.70 1.61
N ASP A 16 25.72 0.67 0.55
CA ASP A 16 24.26 0.65 0.68
C ASP A 16 23.71 -0.63 1.36
N ILE A 17 24.35 -1.78 1.11
CA ILE A 17 23.95 -3.06 1.71
C ILE A 17 24.34 -3.11 3.18
N VAL A 18 25.57 -2.68 3.50
CA VAL A 18 26.08 -2.74 4.88
C VAL A 18 25.27 -1.82 5.78
N LEU A 19 25.09 -0.55 5.40
CA LEU A 19 24.29 0.39 6.19
C LEU A 19 22.81 0.00 6.28
N SER A 20 22.23 -0.54 5.20
CA SER A 20 20.83 -1.02 5.21
C SER A 20 20.61 -2.12 6.25
N LYS A 21 21.56 -3.05 6.38
CA LYS A 21 21.50 -4.11 7.39
C LYS A 21 21.71 -3.60 8.81
N LEU A 22 22.73 -2.76 9.01
CA LEU A 22 23.09 -2.27 10.34
C LEU A 22 22.02 -1.36 10.95
N GLU A 23 21.41 -0.50 10.13
CA GLU A 23 20.41 0.47 10.59
C GLU A 23 18.96 -0.03 10.38
N ASN A 24 18.78 -1.25 9.89
CA ASN A 24 17.48 -1.85 9.59
C ASN A 24 16.59 -0.94 8.70
N LEU A 25 17.21 -0.24 7.74
CA LEU A 25 16.55 0.64 6.78
C LEU A 25 16.52 0.00 5.39
N SER A 26 15.54 0.38 4.56
CA SER A 26 15.52 -0.11 3.18
C SER A 26 16.72 0.42 2.41
N ARG A 27 17.23 -0.38 1.45
CA ARG A 27 18.34 0.03 0.58
C ARG A 27 18.08 1.35 -0.14
N LYS A 28 16.82 1.62 -0.50
CA LYS A 28 16.40 2.86 -1.15
C LYS A 28 16.61 4.08 -0.24
N GLN A 29 16.22 4.00 1.03
CA GLN A 29 16.42 5.09 1.99
C GLN A 29 17.90 5.41 2.19
N ILE A 30 18.74 4.37 2.33
CA ILE A 30 20.20 4.57 2.43
C ILE A 30 20.77 5.22 1.17
N GLN A 31 20.31 4.81 -0.02
CA GLN A 31 20.74 5.42 -1.28
C GLN A 31 20.35 6.90 -1.40
N GLU A 32 19.16 7.28 -0.93
CA GLU A 32 18.71 8.67 -0.86
C GLU A 32 19.59 9.48 0.10
N LEU A 33 19.87 8.98 1.31
CA LEU A 33 20.77 9.62 2.27
C LEU A 33 22.19 9.80 1.73
N ILE A 34 22.71 8.80 1.00
CA ILE A 34 24.01 8.89 0.33
C ILE A 34 23.98 9.98 -0.75
N LYS A 35 22.90 10.07 -1.54
CA LYS A 35 22.74 11.09 -2.59
C LYS A 35 22.66 12.51 -2.00
N GLU A 36 22.02 12.67 -0.85
CA GLU A 36 21.87 13.93 -0.11
C GLU A 36 23.13 14.35 0.66
N GLY A 37 24.23 13.59 0.58
CA GLY A 37 25.47 13.90 1.29
C GLY A 37 25.40 13.66 2.80
N LYS A 38 24.35 12.98 3.29
CA LYS A 38 24.15 12.66 4.72
C LYS A 38 24.92 11.41 5.17
N VAL A 39 25.59 10.73 4.24
CA VAL A 39 26.50 9.60 4.47
C VAL A 39 27.83 9.89 3.80
N LEU A 40 28.91 9.89 4.59
CA LEU A 40 30.27 10.12 4.16
C LEU A 40 31.13 8.90 4.49
N VAL A 41 32.08 8.58 3.63
CA VAL A 41 33.14 7.59 3.90
C VAL A 41 34.47 8.33 3.87
N ASN A 42 35.22 8.27 4.97
CA ASN A 42 36.45 9.02 5.18
C ASN A 42 36.25 10.52 4.88
N ASN A 43 35.18 11.10 5.44
CA ASN A 43 34.75 12.49 5.25
C ASN A 43 34.42 12.90 3.80
N THR A 44 34.28 11.95 2.87
CA THR A 44 33.92 12.23 1.48
C THR A 44 32.65 11.49 1.06
N GLN A 45 31.82 12.12 0.24
CA GLN A 45 30.64 11.46 -0.32
C GLN A 45 31.08 10.40 -1.34
N LYS A 46 30.58 9.17 -1.20
CA LYS A 46 30.85 8.07 -2.14
C LYS A 46 29.55 7.60 -2.80
N LYS A 47 29.68 6.87 -3.91
CA LYS A 47 28.53 6.22 -4.56
C LYS A 47 27.96 5.13 -3.65
N SER A 48 26.66 4.87 -3.75
CA SER A 48 25.99 3.79 -3.00
C SER A 48 26.59 2.39 -3.26
N SER A 49 27.15 2.18 -4.46
CA SER A 49 27.84 0.96 -4.86
C SER A 49 29.30 0.88 -4.42
N TYR A 50 29.80 1.88 -3.67
CA TYR A 50 31.17 1.87 -3.16
C TYR A 50 31.42 0.62 -2.32
N LYS A 51 32.52 -0.10 -2.62
CA LYS A 51 32.95 -1.27 -1.86
C LYS A 51 33.81 -0.78 -0.70
N LEU A 52 33.34 -1.06 0.52
CA LEU A 52 34.01 -0.67 1.75
C LEU A 52 35.33 -1.40 1.89
N LYS A 53 36.31 -0.73 2.50
CA LYS A 53 37.60 -1.30 2.88
C LYS A 53 37.68 -1.39 4.39
N GLU A 54 38.42 -2.39 4.87
CA GLU A 54 38.78 -2.45 6.29
C GLU A 54 39.46 -1.14 6.71
N GLY A 55 39.03 -0.59 7.84
CA GLY A 55 39.48 0.71 8.35
C GLY A 55 38.70 1.92 7.80
N ASP A 56 37.82 1.76 6.80
CA ASP A 56 36.97 2.86 6.35
C ASP A 56 36.11 3.40 7.50
N ILE A 57 36.03 4.72 7.59
CA ILE A 57 35.21 5.42 8.57
C ILE A 57 33.96 5.95 7.87
N ILE A 58 32.81 5.38 8.20
CA ILE A 58 31.52 5.88 7.74
C ILE A 58 30.96 6.87 8.78
N THR A 59 30.75 8.12 8.36
CA THR A 59 30.07 9.16 9.16
C THR A 59 28.71 9.44 8.55
N TYR A 60 27.64 9.36 9.34
CA TYR A 60 26.30 9.59 8.81
C TYR A 60 25.33 10.19 9.83
N CYS A 61 24.36 10.94 9.31
CA CYS A 61 23.24 11.45 10.08
C CYS A 61 21.96 10.83 9.55
N LEU A 62 21.38 9.91 10.33
CA LEU A 62 20.02 9.47 10.10
C LEU A 62 19.10 10.56 10.61
N ALA A 63 18.66 11.46 9.73
CA ALA A 63 17.38 12.10 9.97
C ALA A 63 16.36 10.96 9.95
N LEU A 64 15.79 10.62 11.10
CA LEU A 64 14.60 9.78 11.11
C LEU A 64 13.63 10.44 10.12
N PRO A 65 13.07 9.69 9.14
CA PRO A 65 12.02 10.25 8.29
C PRO A 65 10.98 10.90 9.21
N GLU A 66 10.40 12.02 8.79
CA GLU A 66 9.26 12.60 9.51
C GLU A 66 8.31 11.46 9.88
N THR A 67 8.19 11.23 11.19
CA THR A 67 7.47 10.09 11.72
C THR A 67 6.02 10.29 11.36
N LEU A 68 5.50 9.46 10.46
CA LEU A 68 4.06 9.39 10.18
C LEU A 68 3.39 8.84 11.44
N SER A 69 3.03 9.75 12.35
CA SER A 69 2.38 9.42 13.61
C SER A 69 0.96 8.92 13.35
N LEU A 70 0.59 7.82 14.00
CA LEU A 70 -0.73 7.21 13.91
C LEU A 70 -1.48 7.45 15.22
N GLU A 71 -2.16 8.59 15.31
CA GLU A 71 -2.96 8.96 16.48
C GLU A 71 -4.47 8.75 16.24
N PRO A 72 -5.26 8.36 17.25
CA PRO A 72 -6.71 8.33 17.18
C PRO A 72 -7.26 9.73 16.86
N LYS A 73 -8.15 9.83 15.87
CA LYS A 73 -8.83 11.09 15.51
C LYS A 73 -10.34 10.92 15.56
N GLU A 74 -11.02 11.86 16.22
CA GLU A 74 -12.48 11.84 16.34
C GLU A 74 -13.16 11.95 14.98
N SER A 75 -14.10 11.04 14.73
CA SER A 75 -14.94 11.00 13.54
C SER A 75 -16.08 9.99 13.73
N ASN A 76 -17.18 10.18 13.02
CA ASN A 76 -18.26 9.21 12.93
C ASN A 76 -17.98 8.24 11.78
N LEU A 77 -17.75 6.97 12.11
CA LEU A 77 -17.63 5.90 11.12
C LEU A 77 -19.01 5.42 10.71
N ASP A 78 -19.23 5.24 9.40
CA ASP A 78 -20.39 4.51 8.88
C ASP A 78 -20.12 3.00 9.02
N ILE A 79 -20.47 2.45 10.18
CA ILE A 79 -20.25 1.05 10.53
C ILE A 79 -21.45 0.24 10.02
N ILE A 80 -21.17 -0.66 9.06
CA ILE A 80 -22.17 -1.59 8.51
C ILE A 80 -22.36 -2.78 9.44
N PHE A 81 -21.27 -3.28 10.01
CA PHE A 81 -21.25 -4.46 10.85
C PHE A 81 -20.04 -4.43 11.78
N GLU A 82 -20.22 -4.91 13.01
CA GLU A 82 -19.12 -5.10 13.96
C GLU A 82 -19.45 -6.26 14.91
N ASP A 83 -18.53 -7.21 15.03
CA ASP A 83 -18.55 -8.26 16.05
C ASP A 83 -17.22 -8.26 16.83
N GLU A 84 -16.87 -9.35 17.53
CA GLU A 84 -15.62 -9.45 18.29
C GLU A 84 -14.36 -9.47 17.40
N ASP A 85 -14.51 -9.93 16.15
CA ASP A 85 -13.42 -10.31 15.25
C ASP A 85 -13.16 -9.30 14.13
N ILE A 86 -14.23 -8.70 13.60
CA ILE A 86 -14.18 -7.84 12.42
C ILE A 86 -15.03 -6.57 12.60
N LEU A 87 -14.60 -5.54 11.89
CA LEU A 87 -15.30 -4.27 11.72
C LEU A 87 -15.46 -4.01 10.23
N VAL A 88 -16.70 -3.82 9.78
CA VAL A 88 -17.05 -3.53 8.39
C VAL A 88 -17.56 -2.10 8.30
N ILE A 89 -16.88 -1.31 7.47
CA ILE A 89 -17.10 0.14 7.36
C ILE A 89 -17.45 0.48 5.93
N ASN A 90 -18.43 1.35 5.74
CA ASN A 90 -18.66 2.02 4.48
C ASN A 90 -17.74 3.25 4.38
N LYS A 91 -16.59 3.11 3.71
CA LYS A 91 -15.64 4.20 3.56
C LYS A 91 -16.23 5.27 2.62
N PRO A 92 -16.30 6.55 3.01
CA PRO A 92 -16.76 7.60 2.11
C PRO A 92 -15.74 7.89 1.01
N PHE A 93 -16.21 8.57 -0.04
CA PHE A 93 -15.35 9.15 -1.07
C PHE A 93 -14.43 10.21 -0.45
N GLY A 94 -13.20 10.33 -0.97
CA GLY A 94 -12.23 11.34 -0.54
C GLY A 94 -11.39 10.95 0.69
N LEU A 95 -11.77 9.91 1.43
CA LEU A 95 -11.05 9.45 2.61
C LEU A 95 -9.93 8.45 2.27
N VAL A 96 -8.72 8.74 2.74
CA VAL A 96 -7.56 7.85 2.62
C VAL A 96 -7.64 6.73 3.67
N VAL A 97 -7.25 5.51 3.32
CA VAL A 97 -7.29 4.36 4.25
C VAL A 97 -6.18 4.41 5.31
N HIS A 98 -4.95 4.71 4.88
CA HIS A 98 -3.75 4.68 5.73
C HIS A 98 -3.00 6.00 5.68
N PRO A 99 -2.29 6.39 6.77
CA PRO A 99 -1.37 7.51 6.73
C PRO A 99 -0.39 7.38 5.56
N ALA A 100 -0.27 8.46 4.79
CA ALA A 100 0.59 8.55 3.62
C ALA A 100 1.20 9.96 3.55
N PRO A 101 2.28 10.18 2.79
CA PRO A 101 2.77 11.53 2.51
C PRO A 101 1.62 12.43 2.00
N GLY A 102 1.41 13.57 2.66
CA GLY A 102 0.30 14.49 2.39
C GLY A 102 -1.02 14.18 3.12
N HIS A 103 -1.16 13.02 3.76
CA HIS A 103 -2.35 12.58 4.50
C HIS A 103 -1.95 11.78 5.75
N VAL A 104 -1.47 12.45 6.79
CA VAL A 104 -0.84 11.78 7.95
C VAL A 104 -1.84 11.43 9.06
N GLY A 105 -2.68 12.38 9.46
CA GLY A 105 -3.56 12.24 10.64
C GLY A 105 -5.06 12.16 10.33
N ASP A 106 -5.44 12.16 9.05
CA ASP A 106 -6.84 12.20 8.63
C ASP A 106 -7.17 11.05 7.69
N THR A 107 -7.15 9.85 8.25
CA THR A 107 -7.35 8.60 7.50
C THR A 107 -8.34 7.69 8.22
N LEU A 108 -8.91 6.74 7.49
CA LEU A 108 -9.83 5.75 8.04
C LEU A 108 -9.23 5.04 9.25
N LEU A 109 -7.92 4.74 9.22
CA LEU A 109 -7.25 4.08 10.34
C LEU A 109 -7.24 4.95 11.60
N ASN A 110 -7.06 6.27 11.48
CA ASN A 110 -7.13 7.18 12.64
C ASN A 110 -8.52 7.14 13.29
N TYR A 111 -9.57 7.04 12.47
CA TYR A 111 -10.95 6.98 12.95
C TYR A 111 -11.28 5.62 13.58
N VAL A 112 -10.79 4.52 13.00
CA VAL A 112 -10.92 3.17 13.58
C VAL A 112 -10.26 3.11 14.96
N LEU A 113 -9.07 3.69 15.09
CA LEU A 113 -8.39 3.77 16.38
C LEU A 113 -9.19 4.57 17.41
N PHE A 114 -9.84 5.65 16.98
CA PHE A 114 -10.69 6.43 17.86
C PHE A 114 -11.94 5.66 18.31
N HIS A 115 -12.55 4.90 17.40
CA HIS A 115 -13.67 4.00 17.71
C HIS A 115 -13.28 2.98 18.78
N PHE A 116 -12.14 2.31 18.62
CA PHE A 116 -11.67 1.34 19.62
C PHE A 116 -11.25 2.01 20.94
N LYS A 117 -10.68 3.22 20.88
CA LYS A 117 -10.39 4.01 22.08
C LYS A 117 -11.67 4.33 22.87
N LYS A 118 -12.75 4.72 22.20
CA LYS A 118 -14.07 4.94 22.84
C LYS A 118 -14.61 3.66 23.51
N LYS A 119 -14.25 2.48 23.01
CA LYS A 119 -14.58 1.17 23.60
C LYS A 119 -13.57 0.68 24.66
N GLY A 120 -12.65 1.53 25.11
CA GLY A 120 -11.68 1.21 26.18
C GLY A 120 -10.43 0.46 25.71
N LEU A 121 -10.22 0.27 24.40
CA LEU A 121 -9.00 -0.34 23.87
C LEU A 121 -7.92 0.74 23.73
N THR A 122 -6.76 0.54 24.37
CA THR A 122 -5.63 1.45 24.19
C THR A 122 -4.96 1.24 22.83
N LEU A 123 -4.38 2.31 22.28
CA LEU A 123 -3.59 2.25 21.04
C LEU A 123 -2.48 1.19 21.15
N GLU A 124 -1.76 1.18 22.27
CA GLU A 124 -0.70 0.20 22.55
C GLU A 124 -1.22 -1.24 22.48
N LYS A 125 -2.35 -1.54 23.14
CA LYS A 125 -2.95 -2.87 23.13
C LYS A 125 -3.34 -3.28 21.72
N PHE A 126 -3.99 -2.38 20.97
CA PHE A 126 -4.39 -2.63 19.59
C PHE A 126 -3.19 -2.87 18.67
N LEU A 127 -2.14 -2.04 18.74
CA LEU A 127 -0.96 -2.19 17.88
C LEU A 127 -0.15 -3.44 18.22
N ASN A 128 -0.10 -3.82 19.51
CA ASN A 128 0.58 -5.04 19.96
C ASN A 128 -0.07 -6.32 19.42
N GLU A 129 -1.38 -6.34 19.16
CA GLU A 129 -2.06 -7.46 18.47
C GLU A 129 -1.44 -7.75 17.11
N PHE A 130 -1.04 -6.72 16.36
CA PHE A 130 -0.55 -6.84 14.99
C PHE A 130 0.98 -6.79 14.86
N SER A 131 1.69 -6.64 15.98
CA SER A 131 3.15 -6.56 15.96
C SER A 131 3.79 -7.95 15.94
N SER A 132 4.79 -8.13 15.07
CA SER A 132 5.70 -9.28 15.12
C SER A 132 6.75 -9.16 16.22
N LYS A 133 7.06 -7.93 16.65
CA LYS A 133 7.90 -7.64 17.82
C LYS A 133 7.00 -7.57 19.06
N LYS A 134 7.35 -8.31 20.11
CA LYS A 134 6.69 -8.24 21.41
C LYS A 134 6.95 -6.84 21.99
N TYR A 135 5.89 -6.06 22.16
CA TYR A 135 5.85 -4.71 22.75
C TYR A 135 6.46 -3.60 21.89
N PHE A 136 5.61 -2.63 21.54
CA PHE A 136 6.06 -1.24 21.34
C PHE A 136 5.87 -0.49 22.65
N ASP A 137 6.90 0.18 23.15
CA ASP A 137 6.72 1.21 24.18
C ASP A 137 6.23 2.54 23.57
N LYS A 138 5.77 3.49 24.40
CA LYS A 138 5.26 4.80 23.95
C LYS A 138 6.29 5.61 23.16
N GLU A 139 7.58 5.45 23.41
CA GLU A 139 8.63 6.15 22.66
C GLU A 139 8.90 5.48 21.31
N GLU A 140 8.84 4.16 21.25
CA GLU A 140 8.99 3.38 20.02
C GLU A 140 7.80 3.61 19.07
N LEU A 141 6.58 3.80 19.58
CA LEU A 141 5.43 4.20 18.76
C LEU A 141 5.62 5.57 18.11
N LYS A 142 6.29 6.50 18.79
CA LYS A 142 6.62 7.83 18.24
C LYS A 142 7.74 7.76 17.21
N LYS A 143 8.70 6.84 17.37
CA LYS A 143 9.89 6.68 16.51
C LYS A 143 9.63 5.75 15.31
N ALA A 144 8.71 4.81 15.44
CA ALA A 144 8.34 3.91 14.36
C ALA A 144 7.69 4.72 13.24
N ASN A 145 8.11 4.48 12.00
CA ASN A 145 7.28 4.82 10.85
C ASN A 145 6.07 3.86 10.85
N VAL A 146 5.13 4.08 11.78
CA VAL A 146 3.98 3.21 12.07
C VAL A 146 3.20 2.94 10.79
N SER A 147 3.13 3.91 9.88
CA SER A 147 2.47 3.76 8.56
C SER A 147 3.18 2.80 7.58
N SER A 148 4.51 2.68 7.65
CA SER A 148 5.29 1.80 6.77
C SER A 148 5.49 0.40 7.34
N ILE A 149 5.42 0.27 8.67
CA ILE A 149 5.77 -0.95 9.41
C ILE A 149 4.52 -1.66 9.93
N LEU A 150 3.40 -0.95 10.17
CA LEU A 150 2.17 -1.55 10.68
C LEU A 150 0.95 -1.10 9.87
N ARG A 151 0.22 -2.07 9.32
CA ARG A 151 -1.14 -1.89 8.77
C ARG A 151 -2.12 -2.64 9.66
N PRO A 152 -2.28 -2.20 10.92
CA PRO A 152 -3.00 -2.97 11.94
C PRO A 152 -4.45 -3.14 11.52
N GLY A 153 -4.96 -4.37 11.62
CA GLY A 153 -6.32 -4.75 11.26
C GLY A 153 -6.64 -4.74 9.76
N THR A 154 -6.05 -3.85 8.95
CA THR A 154 -6.37 -3.77 7.52
C THR A 154 -5.71 -4.89 6.71
N VAL A 155 -6.51 -5.58 5.92
CA VAL A 155 -6.08 -6.67 5.03
C VAL A 155 -6.23 -6.31 3.54
N HIS A 156 -6.95 -5.23 3.26
CA HIS A 156 -7.16 -4.68 1.93
C HIS A 156 -7.34 -3.16 2.00
N ARG A 157 -7.43 -2.50 0.84
CA ARG A 157 -7.60 -1.04 0.76
C ARG A 157 -8.49 -0.66 -0.41
N LEU A 158 -9.14 0.48 -0.25
CA LEU A 158 -9.77 1.25 -1.31
C LEU A 158 -8.94 2.50 -1.59
N ASP A 159 -9.01 3.01 -2.81
CA ASP A 159 -8.38 4.29 -3.14
C ASP A 159 -9.14 5.45 -2.49
N LYS A 160 -8.45 6.60 -2.35
CA LYS A 160 -8.99 7.81 -1.72
C LYS A 160 -10.37 8.15 -2.26
N ASN A 161 -10.49 8.19 -3.58
CA ASN A 161 -11.69 8.59 -4.32
C ASN A 161 -12.58 7.39 -4.69
N THR A 162 -12.48 6.28 -3.96
CA THR A 162 -13.38 5.13 -4.07
C THR A 162 -14.17 5.01 -2.78
N ALA A 163 -15.50 5.08 -2.86
CA ALA A 163 -16.37 4.80 -1.73
C ALA A 163 -16.70 3.30 -1.66
N GLY A 164 -17.08 2.82 -0.48
CA GLY A 164 -17.64 1.48 -0.31
C GLY A 164 -17.02 0.67 0.82
N ILE A 165 -17.28 -0.64 0.78
CA ILE A 165 -17.08 -1.54 1.91
C ILE A 165 -15.59 -1.84 2.14
N LEU A 166 -15.14 -1.61 3.38
CA LEU A 166 -13.83 -2.00 3.88
C LEU A 166 -13.99 -2.86 5.14
N VAL A 167 -13.11 -3.86 5.27
CA VAL A 167 -13.11 -4.81 6.39
C VAL A 167 -11.81 -4.63 7.15
N VAL A 168 -11.91 -4.51 8.47
CA VAL A 168 -10.80 -4.37 9.40
C VAL A 168 -10.88 -5.50 10.42
N ALA A 169 -9.80 -6.26 10.57
CA ALA A 169 -9.67 -7.24 11.64
C ALA A 169 -9.43 -6.54 12.98
N LYS A 170 -10.06 -7.05 14.04
CA LYS A 170 -9.96 -6.51 15.41
C LYS A 170 -8.87 -7.19 16.24
N ASN A 171 -8.44 -8.38 15.84
CA ASN A 171 -7.39 -9.17 16.50
C ASN A 171 -6.48 -9.86 15.48
N ARG A 172 -5.37 -10.43 15.96
CA ARG A 172 -4.35 -11.08 15.13
C ARG A 172 -4.85 -12.30 14.37
N GLU A 173 -5.68 -13.11 15.00
CA GLU A 173 -6.19 -14.35 14.42
C GLU A 173 -7.04 -14.05 13.19
N SER A 174 -8.04 -13.19 13.36
CA SER A 174 -8.91 -12.72 12.28
C SER A 174 -8.14 -12.01 11.19
N HIS A 175 -7.07 -11.26 11.51
CA HIS A 175 -6.21 -10.66 10.49
C HIS A 175 -5.46 -11.68 9.65
N ASN A 176 -4.92 -12.74 10.25
CA ASN A 176 -4.24 -13.80 9.52
C ASN A 176 -5.20 -14.55 8.60
N ILE A 177 -6.38 -14.91 9.11
CA ILE A 177 -7.42 -15.62 8.34
C ILE A 177 -7.88 -14.77 7.16
N LEU A 178 -8.24 -13.51 7.41
CA LEU A 178 -8.68 -12.60 6.37
C LEU A 178 -7.56 -12.34 5.35
N THR A 179 -6.32 -12.10 5.80
CA THR A 179 -5.17 -11.92 4.91
C THR A 179 -5.03 -13.12 3.97
N LYS A 180 -5.14 -14.34 4.49
CA LYS A 180 -5.12 -15.56 3.67
C LYS A 180 -6.28 -15.60 2.69
N PHE A 181 -7.51 -15.25 3.10
CA PHE A 181 -8.65 -15.20 2.18
C PHE A 181 -8.47 -14.18 1.05
N PHE A 182 -7.85 -13.04 1.32
CA PHE A 182 -7.54 -12.04 0.30
C PHE A 182 -6.40 -12.50 -0.63
N GLN A 183 -5.37 -13.16 -0.09
CA GLN A 183 -4.26 -13.73 -0.87
C GLN A 183 -4.73 -14.87 -1.78
N ASP A 184 -5.52 -15.80 -1.23
CA ASP A 184 -6.14 -16.94 -1.94
C ASP A 184 -7.30 -16.51 -2.85
N LYS A 185 -7.61 -15.20 -2.96
CA LYS A 185 -8.73 -14.66 -3.76
C LYS A 185 -10.10 -15.28 -3.46
N LYS A 186 -10.34 -15.71 -2.22
CA LYS A 186 -11.62 -16.27 -1.74
C LYS A 186 -12.66 -15.19 -1.44
N VAL A 187 -12.22 -13.95 -1.22
CA VAL A 187 -13.11 -12.81 -0.94
C VAL A 187 -13.73 -12.27 -2.23
N LYS A 188 -15.06 -12.37 -2.33
CA LYS A 188 -15.82 -11.80 -3.45
C LYS A 188 -16.00 -10.30 -3.25
N LYS A 189 -15.53 -9.50 -4.21
CA LYS A 189 -15.67 -8.04 -4.21
C LYS A 189 -16.41 -7.59 -5.45
N HIS A 190 -17.50 -6.86 -5.24
CA HIS A 190 -18.28 -6.26 -6.32
C HIS A 190 -18.19 -4.74 -6.22
N TYR A 191 -18.01 -4.10 -7.37
CA TYR A 191 -17.98 -2.66 -7.51
C TYR A 191 -18.99 -2.25 -8.56
N ILE A 192 -19.56 -1.07 -8.36
CA ILE A 192 -20.39 -0.40 -9.37
C ILE A 192 -19.63 0.86 -9.77
N ALA A 193 -19.66 1.18 -11.06
CA ALA A 193 -19.13 2.45 -11.54
C ALA A 193 -19.88 2.97 -12.75
N PHE A 194 -19.80 4.29 -12.89
CA PHE A 194 -20.19 5.01 -14.08
C PHE A 194 -18.93 5.27 -14.92
N CYS A 195 -18.96 4.83 -16.17
CA CYS A 195 -17.88 4.98 -17.12
C CYS A 195 -18.31 5.88 -18.26
N TYR A 196 -17.42 6.78 -18.67
CA TYR A 196 -17.66 7.65 -19.81
C TYR A 196 -17.49 6.89 -21.13
N GLY A 197 -18.44 7.06 -22.04
CA GLY A 197 -18.46 6.44 -23.37
C GLY A 197 -19.18 5.08 -23.41
N ILE A 198 -19.38 4.58 -24.63
CA ILE A 198 -20.00 3.29 -24.91
C ILE A 198 -18.94 2.23 -25.24
N ILE A 199 -19.14 1.01 -24.73
CA ILE A 199 -18.36 -0.17 -25.06
C ILE A 199 -19.09 -0.92 -26.18
N PRO A 200 -18.47 -1.14 -27.36
CA PRO A 200 -19.08 -1.90 -28.43
C PRO A 200 -19.44 -3.33 -28.00
N GLU A 201 -20.54 -3.87 -28.52
CA GLU A 201 -21.05 -5.19 -28.14
C GLU A 201 -20.04 -6.32 -28.38
N ASN A 202 -19.24 -6.23 -29.44
CA ASN A 202 -18.18 -7.18 -29.78
C ASN A 202 -16.82 -6.47 -29.81
N PHE A 203 -16.32 -6.05 -28.65
CA PHE A 203 -15.01 -5.44 -28.52
C PHE A 203 -13.95 -6.47 -28.15
N SER A 204 -12.82 -6.46 -28.85
CA SER A 204 -11.64 -7.24 -28.46
C SER A 204 -10.38 -6.45 -28.79
N LYS A 205 -9.45 -6.39 -27.85
CA LYS A 205 -8.14 -5.78 -28.04
C LYS A 205 -7.06 -6.62 -27.39
N THR A 206 -6.03 -6.93 -28.18
CA THR A 206 -4.83 -7.64 -27.72
C THR A 206 -3.72 -6.64 -27.43
N PHE A 207 -3.06 -6.81 -26.29
CA PHE A 207 -1.92 -6.02 -25.85
C PHE A 207 -0.71 -6.95 -25.73
N ARG A 208 0.46 -6.51 -26.20
CA ARG A 208 1.71 -7.26 -26.11
C ARG A 208 2.71 -6.53 -25.24
N TYR A 209 3.30 -7.22 -24.26
CA TYR A 209 4.35 -6.68 -23.40
C TYR A 209 5.21 -7.80 -22.80
N LYS A 210 6.54 -7.64 -22.83
CA LYS A 210 7.53 -8.63 -22.32
C LYS A 210 7.25 -10.07 -22.78
N ASN A 211 7.06 -10.24 -24.09
CA ASN A 211 6.78 -11.54 -24.73
C ASN A 211 5.52 -12.26 -24.20
N LYS A 212 4.60 -11.54 -23.55
CA LYS A 212 3.29 -12.05 -23.15
C LYS A 212 2.19 -11.28 -23.88
N GLU A 213 1.13 -12.00 -24.24
CA GLU A 213 -0.10 -11.42 -24.77
C GLU A 213 -1.17 -11.31 -23.69
N TYR A 214 -1.88 -10.20 -23.72
CA TYR A 214 -2.95 -9.85 -22.80
C TYR A 214 -4.17 -9.44 -23.61
N LYS A 215 -5.37 -9.70 -23.10
CA LYS A 215 -6.60 -9.47 -23.85
C LYS A 215 -7.63 -8.74 -23.02
N VAL A 216 -8.28 -7.78 -23.67
CA VAL A 216 -9.50 -7.14 -23.19
C VAL A 216 -10.61 -7.52 -24.15
N ILE A 217 -11.65 -8.17 -23.65
CA ILE A 217 -12.74 -8.69 -24.45
C ILE A 217 -14.05 -8.24 -23.81
N PHE A 218 -14.97 -7.69 -24.59
CA PHE A 218 -16.37 -7.49 -24.22
C PHE A 218 -17.26 -8.18 -25.26
N LYS A 219 -18.19 -9.00 -24.79
CA LYS A 219 -19.16 -9.73 -25.59
C LYS A 219 -20.43 -9.99 -24.79
N ASN A 220 -21.60 -9.78 -25.40
CA ASN A 220 -22.91 -10.08 -24.83
C ASN A 220 -23.10 -9.48 -23.42
N GLY A 221 -22.79 -8.19 -23.26
CA GLY A 221 -22.91 -7.48 -21.98
C GLY A 221 -21.96 -7.94 -20.86
N LYS A 222 -20.93 -8.74 -21.19
CA LYS A 222 -19.90 -9.19 -20.25
C LYS A 222 -18.52 -8.83 -20.78
N GLY A 223 -17.59 -8.58 -19.88
CA GLY A 223 -16.22 -8.24 -20.22
C GLY A 223 -15.19 -8.94 -19.35
N ILE A 224 -14.03 -9.19 -19.92
CA ILE A 224 -12.83 -9.63 -19.21
C ILE A 224 -11.71 -8.67 -19.59
N ILE A 225 -11.18 -7.98 -18.59
CA ILE A 225 -9.97 -7.16 -18.70
C ILE A 225 -8.85 -7.97 -18.06
N ASN A 226 -8.08 -8.69 -18.87
CA ASN A 226 -6.86 -9.38 -18.44
C ASN A 226 -5.67 -8.52 -18.85
N LEU A 227 -5.27 -7.60 -17.99
CA LEU A 227 -4.12 -6.72 -18.18
C LEU A 227 -3.36 -6.62 -16.87
N PRO A 228 -2.06 -6.92 -16.84
CA PRO A 228 -1.29 -6.82 -15.62
C PRO A 228 -1.13 -5.33 -15.30
N ILE A 229 -0.90 -5.02 -14.03
CA ILE A 229 -0.79 -3.64 -13.58
C ILE A 229 0.36 -3.49 -12.61
N GLY A 230 1.19 -2.49 -12.84
CA GLY A 230 2.27 -2.11 -11.95
C GLY A 230 2.47 -0.61 -12.00
N ARG A 231 3.30 -0.09 -11.11
CA ARG A 231 3.62 1.34 -11.06
C ARG A 231 4.52 1.69 -12.24
N GLU A 232 4.29 2.82 -12.90
CA GLU A 232 5.20 3.27 -13.96
C GLU A 232 6.57 3.66 -13.40
N ASP A 233 7.62 3.37 -14.16
CA ASP A 233 9.00 3.57 -13.72
C ASP A 233 9.37 5.06 -13.64
N TYR A 234 8.86 5.86 -14.58
CA TYR A 234 9.14 7.29 -14.72
C TYR A 234 8.07 8.18 -14.06
N ASN A 235 6.79 7.79 -14.10
CA ASN A 235 5.72 8.50 -13.42
C ASN A 235 5.20 7.69 -12.24
N ARG A 236 5.75 7.97 -11.06
CA ARG A 236 5.34 7.27 -9.84
C ARG A 236 3.86 7.49 -9.49
N LEU A 237 3.12 8.44 -10.03
CA LEU A 237 1.69 8.56 -9.72
C LEU A 237 0.80 7.65 -10.59
N LYS A 238 1.35 7.06 -11.65
CA LYS A 238 0.59 6.26 -12.61
C LYS A 238 0.82 4.76 -12.45
N PHE A 239 -0.22 4.00 -12.76
CA PHE A 239 -0.18 2.56 -12.91
C PHE A 239 -0.45 2.19 -14.37
N SER A 240 0.23 1.17 -14.86
CA SER A 240 0.18 0.75 -16.26
C SER A 240 0.59 -0.71 -16.42
N TYR A 241 0.14 -1.33 -17.52
CA TYR A 241 0.59 -2.66 -17.92
C TYR A 241 2.04 -2.69 -18.43
N LYS A 242 2.60 -1.52 -18.76
CA LYS A 242 3.98 -1.34 -19.22
C LYS A 242 5.00 -1.19 -18.07
N SER A 243 4.61 -1.44 -16.83
CA SER A 243 5.51 -1.37 -15.68
C SER A 243 6.66 -2.39 -15.78
N SER A 244 7.82 -2.05 -15.24
CA SER A 244 8.94 -3.00 -15.13
C SER A 244 8.62 -4.22 -14.25
N ASP A 245 7.72 -4.10 -13.29
CA ASP A 245 7.29 -5.18 -12.39
C ASP A 245 5.75 -5.21 -12.26
N PRO A 246 5.02 -5.59 -13.34
CA PRO A 246 3.58 -5.57 -13.34
C PRO A 246 3.05 -6.85 -12.69
N LYS A 247 2.03 -6.72 -11.84
CA LYS A 247 1.37 -7.87 -11.22
C LYS A 247 0.19 -8.31 -12.07
N GLU A 248 -0.07 -9.61 -12.08
CA GLU A 248 -1.25 -10.15 -12.77
C GLU A 248 -2.54 -9.54 -12.20
N ALA A 249 -3.39 -9.06 -13.09
CA ALA A 249 -4.67 -8.48 -12.74
C ALA A 249 -5.71 -8.85 -13.78
N ILE A 250 -6.82 -9.41 -13.30
CA ILE A 250 -7.96 -9.81 -14.12
C ILE A 250 -9.22 -9.24 -13.47
N THR A 251 -9.97 -8.47 -14.25
CA THR A 251 -11.24 -7.88 -13.85
C THR A 251 -12.35 -8.43 -14.73
N ILE A 252 -13.39 -8.97 -14.11
CA ILE A 252 -14.60 -9.44 -14.79
C ILE A 252 -15.63 -8.33 -14.68
N VAL A 253 -16.16 -7.91 -15.82
CA VAL A 253 -17.12 -6.81 -15.94
C VAL A 253 -18.45 -7.37 -16.41
N LYS A 254 -19.54 -6.86 -15.86
CA LYS A 254 -20.91 -7.07 -16.33
C LYS A 254 -21.50 -5.69 -16.60
N PHE A 255 -22.05 -5.53 -17.79
CA PHE A 255 -22.85 -4.38 -18.17
C PHE A 255 -24.15 -4.36 -17.36
N ILE A 256 -24.50 -3.20 -16.82
CA ILE A 256 -25.79 -3.02 -16.14
C ILE A 256 -26.72 -2.22 -17.05
N ASP A 257 -26.31 -1.02 -17.48
CA ASP A 257 -27.19 -0.11 -18.22
C ASP A 257 -26.40 0.96 -19.02
N ILE A 258 -27.05 1.56 -20.03
CA ILE A 258 -26.59 2.77 -20.73
C ILE A 258 -27.42 3.95 -20.23
N MET A 259 -26.73 5.03 -19.87
CA MET A 259 -27.37 6.28 -19.52
C MET A 259 -26.96 7.36 -20.51
N THR A 260 -27.95 7.95 -21.16
CA THR A 260 -27.79 9.18 -21.95
C THR A 260 -28.06 10.38 -21.06
N SER A 261 -27.09 11.30 -20.93
CA SER A 261 -27.35 12.59 -20.30
C SER A 261 -27.94 13.58 -21.30
N PHE A 262 -28.68 14.57 -20.81
CA PHE A 262 -29.23 15.67 -21.61
C PHE A 262 -28.16 16.46 -22.40
N LEU A 263 -26.88 16.32 -22.06
CA LEU A 263 -25.74 17.00 -22.69
C LEU A 263 -25.04 16.15 -23.77
N THR A 264 -25.78 15.23 -24.42
CA THR A 264 -25.31 14.30 -25.49
C THR A 264 -24.14 13.38 -25.12
N LYS A 265 -23.80 13.28 -23.83
CA LYS A 265 -22.75 12.39 -23.35
C LYS A 265 -23.35 11.04 -22.97
N GLU A 266 -22.78 9.99 -23.53
CA GLU A 266 -23.15 8.62 -23.24
C GLU A 266 -22.29 8.07 -22.10
N PHE A 267 -22.94 7.46 -21.12
CA PHE A 267 -22.30 6.80 -20.01
C PHE A 267 -22.76 5.34 -19.94
N ILE A 268 -21.89 4.48 -19.46
CA ILE A 268 -22.23 3.10 -19.14
C ILE A 268 -22.09 2.88 -17.64
N MET A 269 -23.11 2.24 -17.07
CA MET A 269 -23.04 1.69 -15.73
C MET A 269 -22.53 0.25 -15.78
N LEU A 270 -21.43 0.00 -15.07
CA LEU A 270 -20.76 -1.30 -15.00
C LEU A 270 -20.80 -1.85 -13.58
N LYS A 271 -20.97 -3.17 -13.47
CA LYS A 271 -20.65 -3.94 -12.27
C LYS A 271 -19.41 -4.75 -12.55
N TRP A 272 -18.38 -4.68 -11.72
CA TRP A 272 -17.21 -5.55 -11.87
C TRP A 272 -16.84 -6.29 -10.60
N LYS A 273 -16.09 -7.36 -10.78
CA LYS A 273 -15.42 -8.11 -9.73
C LYS A 273 -13.97 -8.42 -10.11
N LEU A 274 -13.09 -8.43 -9.11
CA LEU A 274 -11.72 -8.89 -9.28
C LEU A 274 -11.73 -10.44 -9.32
N ARG A 275 -10.84 -11.04 -10.12
CA ARG A 275 -10.80 -12.50 -10.33
C ARG A 275 -10.79 -13.27 -9.01
N GLU A 276 -11.66 -14.28 -8.96
CA GLU A 276 -11.69 -15.35 -7.96
C GLU A 276 -10.77 -16.49 -8.45
N GLU A 277 -10.05 -17.15 -7.54
CA GLU A 277 -9.60 -18.52 -7.82
C GLU A 277 -10.80 -19.46 -7.63
N LYS A 278 -10.99 -20.36 -8.60
CA LYS A 278 -12.09 -21.32 -8.62
C LYS A 278 -11.90 -22.36 -7.53
#